data_AF-A0AAW0WPG9-F1
#
_entry.id   AF-A0AAW0WPG9-F1
#
_cell.length_a   1.000
_cell.length_b   1.000
_cell.length_c   1.000
_cell.angle_alpha   90.00
_cell.angle_beta   90.00
_cell.angle_gamma   90.00
#
_symmetry.space_group_name_H-M   'P 1'
#
loop_
_entity.id
_entity.type
_entity.pdbx_description
1 polymer ?
#
loop_
_entity_poly.entity_id
_entity_poly.type
_entity_poly.pdbx_seq_one_letter_code
_entity_poly.pdbx_strand_id
1 'polypeptide(L)'
;MVEVRAQVLGGLVHLAGDTVQVCITITVPSLDPALRAQSSDVCEVLAWGSAQIHCQCSVNEHRVHLPASNPKQAEERVVANADTSFAPHRGERGHVVLSTKPKILFCDLQLLPGESRSFVYKETLPCDAPPTYRGQLLKYAYKITIGTQRLGGPTKLLRVPIRVIVLQGLSEACIYSESGDLAPSNPFLHTPHRDTPRHTALQIIQNVSTRKNVSQYNITNTRGKVVRFCIYKTSFRLGEDIVATFDFSSAEVTCVQYSVTLQSEEIIAESCRHRPSQKPMLVPYSKAHEVCLNLSHTHLLLPIPLHVTPTFTTDLVSLQWQLHFEFVTSTTEVKGPSLPPNEKEEIEWRAPSSLDIETMVWDLPITILPTTPSQVAQAVCMPAQHTLLL
;
A
#
# COMPACT_ATOMS: atom_id res chain seq x y z
N MET A 1 36.49 -7.08 -11.98
CA MET A 1 35.08 -6.65 -12.04
C MET A 1 34.58 -6.58 -10.63
N VAL A 2 34.20 -5.41 -10.12
CA VAL A 2 33.83 -5.26 -8.70
C VAL A 2 32.31 -5.44 -8.56
N GLU A 3 31.88 -6.27 -7.61
CA GLU A 3 30.47 -6.51 -7.33
C GLU A 3 30.02 -5.68 -6.13
N VAL A 4 28.92 -4.92 -6.27
CA VAL A 4 28.26 -4.21 -5.17
C VAL A 4 26.92 -4.88 -4.91
N ARG A 5 26.76 -5.45 -3.71
CA ARG A 5 25.54 -6.11 -3.24
C ARG A 5 24.90 -5.28 -2.14
N ALA A 6 23.60 -5.05 -2.24
CA ALA A 6 22.81 -4.39 -1.21
C ALA A 6 21.73 -5.33 -0.68
N GLN A 7 21.64 -5.45 0.64
CA GLN A 7 20.64 -6.23 1.35
C GLN A 7 19.95 -5.35 2.39
N VAL A 8 18.63 -5.18 2.25
CA VAL A 8 17.83 -4.43 3.23
C VAL A 8 17.54 -5.32 4.43
N LEU A 9 17.95 -4.86 5.61
CA LEU A 9 17.77 -5.57 6.87
C LEU A 9 16.35 -5.31 7.40
N GLY A 10 15.65 -6.37 7.82
CA GLY A 10 14.28 -6.27 8.32
C GLY A 10 13.17 -6.29 7.25
N GLY A 11 13.54 -6.48 5.97
CA GLY A 11 12.60 -6.57 4.85
C GLY A 11 12.49 -5.27 4.04
N LEU A 12 11.81 -5.33 2.90
CA LEU A 12 11.69 -4.20 1.96
C LEU A 12 10.47 -3.31 2.21
N VAL A 13 9.65 -3.65 3.22
CA VAL A 13 8.46 -2.89 3.59
C VAL A 13 8.70 -2.21 4.92
N HIS A 14 8.49 -0.91 4.97
CA HIS A 14 8.73 -0.08 6.15
C HIS A 14 7.53 0.82 6.45
N LEU A 15 7.31 1.15 7.72
CA LEU A 15 6.37 2.22 8.09
C LEU A 15 7.07 3.58 7.98
N ALA A 16 6.31 4.63 7.66
CA ALA A 16 6.80 6.00 7.84
C ALA A 16 7.18 6.21 9.32
N GLY A 17 8.35 6.82 9.57
CA GLY A 17 8.96 6.89 10.91
C GLY A 17 9.96 5.77 11.23
N ASP A 18 9.95 4.65 10.49
CA ASP A 18 10.89 3.56 10.74
C ASP A 18 12.32 3.90 10.27
N THR A 19 13.29 3.29 10.95
CA THR A 19 14.68 3.31 10.49
C THR A 19 14.96 2.18 9.50
N VAL A 20 15.28 2.57 8.27
CA VAL A 20 15.73 1.67 7.21
C VAL A 20 17.21 1.37 7.40
N GLN A 21 17.57 0.09 7.37
CA GLN A 21 18.95 -0.37 7.46
C GLN A 21 19.31 -1.21 6.24
N VAL A 22 20.46 -0.93 5.63
CA VAL A 22 20.95 -1.66 4.44
C VAL A 22 22.39 -2.06 4.67
N CYS A 23 22.66 -3.37 4.55
CA CYS A 23 24.01 -3.89 4.48
C CYS A 23 24.48 -3.83 3.02
N ILE A 24 25.57 -3.14 2.78
CA ILE A 24 26.16 -2.94 1.46
C ILE A 24 27.51 -3.64 1.46
N THR A 25 27.64 -4.70 0.69
CA THR A 25 28.86 -5.49 0.57
C THR A 25 29.47 -5.25 -0.80
N ILE A 26 30.75 -4.90 -0.80
CA ILE A 26 31.55 -4.71 -2.01
C ILE A 26 32.53 -5.85 -2.06
N THR A 27 32.51 -6.61 -3.14
CA THR A 27 33.34 -7.80 -3.32
C THR A 27 34.13 -7.69 -4.61
N VAL A 28 35.43 -7.94 -4.52
CA VAL A 28 36.27 -8.18 -5.69
C VAL A 28 36.38 -9.69 -5.85
N PRO A 29 35.80 -10.31 -6.90
CA PRO A 29 35.91 -11.74 -7.12
C PRO A 29 37.38 -12.14 -7.29
N SER A 30 37.72 -13.34 -6.82
CA SER A 30 39.07 -13.86 -6.96
C SER A 30 39.39 -14.15 -8.43
N LEU A 31 40.62 -13.86 -8.84
CA LEU A 31 41.11 -14.23 -10.17
C LEU A 31 41.38 -15.74 -10.24
N ASP A 32 41.09 -16.32 -11.40
CA ASP A 32 41.37 -17.71 -11.74
C ASP A 32 42.85 -18.04 -11.50
N PRO A 33 43.19 -19.23 -10.97
CA PRO A 33 44.56 -19.60 -10.62
C PRO A 33 45.56 -19.46 -11.78
N ALA A 34 45.11 -19.67 -13.02
CA ALA A 34 45.93 -19.58 -14.23
C ALA A 34 46.35 -18.14 -14.61
N LEU A 35 45.60 -17.12 -14.17
CA LEU A 35 45.88 -15.69 -14.44
C LEU A 35 46.64 -14.99 -13.29
N ARG A 36 46.79 -15.66 -12.14
CA ARG A 36 47.49 -15.13 -10.96
C ARG A 36 48.99 -14.95 -11.17
N ALA A 37 49.60 -15.68 -12.08
CA ALA A 37 51.04 -15.62 -12.35
C ALA A 37 51.50 -14.30 -13.02
N GLN A 38 50.59 -13.42 -13.45
CA GLN A 38 50.91 -12.17 -14.14
C GLN A 38 50.41 -10.88 -13.44
N SER A 39 49.69 -10.97 -12.31
CA SER A 39 48.94 -9.82 -11.77
C SER A 39 48.95 -9.70 -10.23
N SER A 40 50.12 -9.87 -9.60
CA SER A 40 50.23 -9.92 -8.13
C SER A 40 49.87 -8.63 -7.38
N ASP A 41 49.61 -7.49 -8.02
CA ASP A 41 49.40 -6.20 -7.33
C ASP A 41 48.25 -5.33 -7.89
N VAL A 42 47.28 -5.90 -8.62
CA VAL A 42 46.15 -5.09 -9.13
C VAL A 42 45.11 -4.89 -8.02
N CYS A 43 45.33 -3.88 -7.19
CA CYS A 43 44.35 -3.37 -6.23
C CYS A 43 43.25 -2.61 -6.97
N GLU A 44 41.99 -2.98 -6.73
CA GLU A 44 40.85 -2.23 -7.25
C GLU A 44 40.56 -1.05 -6.30
N VAL A 45 40.58 0.16 -6.86
CA VAL A 45 40.33 1.39 -6.09
C VAL A 45 38.97 1.97 -6.45
N LEU A 46 38.11 2.09 -5.44
CA LEU A 46 36.85 2.82 -5.52
C LEU A 46 37.04 4.20 -4.86
N ALA A 47 36.89 5.26 -5.64
CA ALA A 47 37.11 6.63 -5.19
C ALA A 47 36.14 7.02 -4.07
N TRP A 48 34.86 6.67 -4.22
CA TRP A 48 33.84 6.93 -3.21
C TRP A 48 32.62 6.02 -3.36
N GLY A 49 31.87 5.91 -2.27
CA GLY A 49 30.53 5.32 -2.26
C GLY A 49 29.59 6.13 -1.37
N SER A 50 28.37 6.38 -1.84
CA SER A 50 27.36 7.12 -1.09
C SER A 50 25.98 6.48 -1.26
N ALA A 51 25.13 6.60 -0.24
CA ALA A 51 23.76 6.08 -0.26
C ALA A 51 22.75 7.15 0.19
N GLN A 52 21.55 7.06 -0.37
CA GLN A 52 20.44 7.98 -0.10
C GLN A 52 19.10 7.29 -0.34
N ILE A 53 18.07 7.71 0.39
CA ILE A 53 16.68 7.32 0.14
C ILE A 53 15.96 8.49 -0.51
N HIS A 54 15.21 8.20 -1.57
CA HIS A 54 14.37 9.20 -2.20
C HIS A 54 13.01 8.62 -2.62
N CYS A 55 12.02 9.50 -2.67
CA CYS A 55 10.67 9.23 -3.17
C CYS A 55 10.40 10.11 -4.39
N GLN A 56 9.99 9.46 -5.48
CA GLN A 56 9.55 10.13 -6.68
C GLN A 56 8.05 10.05 -6.84
N CYS A 57 7.45 11.20 -7.12
CA CYS A 57 6.08 11.33 -7.53
C CYS A 57 6.01 11.58 -9.04
N SER A 58 5.47 10.62 -9.78
CA SER A 58 5.06 10.82 -11.16
C SER A 58 3.56 11.06 -11.21
N VAL A 59 3.13 12.14 -11.83
CA VAL A 59 1.74 12.60 -11.85
C VAL A 59 1.21 12.59 -13.28
N ASN A 60 -0.07 12.31 -13.44
CA ASN A 60 -0.77 12.49 -14.70
C ASN A 60 -1.14 13.97 -14.88
N GLU A 61 -0.27 14.69 -15.60
CA GLU A 61 -0.37 16.15 -15.83
C GLU A 61 -1.67 16.57 -16.53
N HIS A 62 -2.38 15.67 -17.21
CA HIS A 62 -3.67 15.99 -17.84
C HIS A 62 -4.82 16.10 -16.84
N ARG A 63 -4.65 15.57 -15.63
CA ARG A 63 -5.72 15.47 -14.63
C ARG A 63 -5.39 16.19 -13.34
N VAL A 64 -4.11 16.27 -12.97
CA VAL A 64 -3.64 16.86 -11.73
C VAL A 64 -2.71 18.03 -12.06
N HIS A 65 -3.08 19.21 -11.57
CA HIS A 65 -2.26 20.40 -11.64
C HIS A 65 -1.22 20.37 -10.52
N LEU A 66 0.06 20.37 -10.89
CA LEU A 66 1.15 20.44 -9.92
C LEU A 66 1.41 21.90 -9.52
N PRO A 67 1.55 22.21 -8.22
CA PRO A 67 2.03 23.51 -7.80
C PRO A 67 3.44 23.76 -8.34
N ALA A 68 3.76 25.02 -8.64
CA ALA A 68 5.04 25.41 -9.22
C ALA A 68 6.22 24.84 -8.40
N SER A 69 7.17 24.20 -9.08
CA SER A 69 8.30 23.52 -8.45
C SER A 69 9.15 24.48 -7.61
N ASN A 70 9.44 24.11 -6.37
CA ASN A 70 10.39 24.85 -5.53
C ASN A 70 11.77 24.96 -6.19
N PRO A 71 12.51 26.08 -6.00
CA PRO A 71 13.84 26.29 -6.59
C PRO A 71 14.87 25.20 -6.21
N LYS A 72 14.69 24.53 -5.06
CA LYS A 72 15.52 23.37 -4.63
C LYS A 72 15.51 22.20 -5.61
N GLN A 73 14.41 21.98 -6.35
CA GLN A 73 14.32 20.92 -7.37
C GLN A 73 15.08 21.27 -8.66
N ALA A 74 15.24 22.56 -8.96
CA ALA A 74 16.02 23.02 -10.11
C ALA A 74 17.53 22.82 -9.85
N GLU A 75 17.99 23.08 -8.63
CA GLU A 75 19.39 22.85 -8.22
C GLU A 75 19.78 21.36 -8.26
N GLU A 76 18.92 20.45 -7.80
CA GLU A 76 19.18 19.00 -7.88
C GLU A 76 19.23 18.46 -9.32
N ARG A 77 18.50 19.07 -10.27
CA ARG A 77 18.58 18.73 -11.70
C ARG A 77 19.91 19.15 -12.33
N VAL A 78 20.55 20.22 -11.84
CA VAL A 78 21.84 20.70 -12.34
C VAL A 78 22.99 19.76 -11.92
N VAL A 79 22.93 19.18 -10.72
CA VAL A 79 23.93 18.20 -10.23
C VAL A 79 23.89 16.89 -11.06
N ALA A 80 22.74 16.51 -11.63
CA ALA A 80 22.60 15.29 -12.41
C ALA A 80 23.46 15.22 -13.70
N ASN A 81 23.98 16.36 -14.16
CA ASN A 81 24.75 16.47 -15.40
C ASN A 81 26.26 16.19 -15.23
N ALA A 82 26.76 15.95 -14.01
CA ALA A 82 28.18 15.62 -13.77
C ALA A 82 28.40 14.11 -13.62
N ASP A 83 29.24 13.51 -14.49
CA ASP A 83 29.46 12.06 -14.61
C ASP A 83 30.22 11.39 -13.45
N THR A 84 30.80 12.21 -12.57
CA THR A 84 31.60 11.78 -11.42
C THR A 84 30.93 12.11 -10.08
N SER A 85 29.76 12.75 -10.10
CA SER A 85 29.05 13.19 -8.90
C SER A 85 27.94 12.21 -8.49
N PHE A 86 27.60 12.19 -7.21
CA PHE A 86 26.47 11.41 -6.74
C PHE A 86 25.15 12.07 -7.14
N ALA A 87 24.55 11.57 -8.23
CA ALA A 87 23.27 12.02 -8.74
C ALA A 87 22.20 10.92 -8.61
N PRO A 88 21.57 10.75 -7.43
CA PRO A 88 20.64 9.64 -7.15
C PRO A 88 19.45 9.58 -8.14
N HIS A 89 18.99 10.76 -8.57
CA HIS A 89 17.80 10.95 -9.42
C HIS A 89 18.10 10.84 -10.93
N ARG A 90 19.36 10.60 -11.33
CA ARG A 90 19.78 10.62 -12.74
C ARG A 90 18.98 9.61 -13.59
N GLY A 91 18.26 10.10 -14.60
CA GLY A 91 17.47 9.26 -15.52
C GLY A 91 16.14 8.75 -14.95
N GLU A 92 15.66 9.30 -13.83
CA GLU A 92 14.36 8.99 -13.29
C GLU A 92 13.30 10.05 -13.67
N ARG A 93 12.04 9.61 -13.79
CA ARG A 93 10.93 10.47 -14.21
C ARG A 93 10.07 10.88 -13.02
N GLY A 94 9.62 12.12 -13.01
CA GLY A 94 8.75 12.69 -11.97
C GLY A 94 9.46 13.71 -11.07
N HIS A 95 8.74 14.13 -10.03
CA HIS A 95 9.19 15.12 -9.05
C HIS A 95 9.71 14.41 -7.80
N VAL A 96 10.83 14.90 -7.26
CA VAL A 96 11.36 14.42 -5.99
C VAL A 96 10.52 15.04 -4.88
N VAL A 97 9.76 14.20 -4.18
CA VAL A 97 8.90 14.62 -3.05
C VAL A 97 9.64 14.45 -1.73
N LEU A 98 10.50 13.45 -1.64
CA LEU A 98 11.32 13.21 -0.47
C LEU A 98 12.73 12.83 -0.90
N SER A 99 13.73 13.43 -0.27
CA SER A 99 15.12 13.08 -0.47
C SER A 99 15.86 13.24 0.86
N THR A 100 16.41 12.14 1.38
CA THR A 100 17.20 12.19 2.62
C THR A 100 18.57 12.80 2.35
N LYS A 101 19.31 13.18 3.39
CA LYS A 101 20.68 13.66 3.18
C LYS A 101 21.56 12.49 2.69
N PRO A 102 22.36 12.68 1.62
CA PRO A 102 23.32 11.66 1.19
C PRO A 102 24.29 11.31 2.31
N LYS A 103 24.55 10.02 2.53
CA LYS A 103 25.57 9.54 3.48
C LYS A 103 26.71 8.86 2.73
N ILE A 104 27.92 9.31 3.03
CA ILE A 104 29.15 8.70 2.50
C ILE A 104 29.39 7.38 3.23
N LEU A 105 29.60 6.31 2.46
CA LEU A 105 29.87 4.96 2.97
C LEU A 105 31.38 4.74 3.14
N PHE A 106 32.16 5.20 2.16
CA PHE A 106 33.62 5.12 2.14
C PHE A 106 34.19 6.16 1.17
N CYS A 107 35.47 6.46 1.38
CA CYS A 107 36.33 7.21 0.45
C CYS A 107 37.59 6.36 0.21
N ASP A 108 38.10 6.36 -1.03
CA ASP A 108 39.33 5.69 -1.44
C ASP A 108 39.45 4.24 -0.91
N LEU A 109 38.42 3.45 -1.18
CA LEU A 109 38.38 2.06 -0.77
C LEU A 109 39.24 1.22 -1.71
N GLN A 110 40.28 0.61 -1.15
CA GLN A 110 41.18 -0.32 -1.81
C GLN A 110 40.82 -1.75 -1.41
N LEU A 111 40.67 -2.63 -2.40
CA LEU A 111 40.36 -4.05 -2.20
C LEU A 111 41.25 -4.93 -3.10
N LEU A 112 41.79 -5.99 -2.51
CA LEU A 112 42.52 -7.01 -3.24
C LEU A 112 41.56 -8.05 -3.86
N PRO A 113 41.99 -8.78 -4.90
CA PRO A 113 41.20 -9.86 -5.48
C PRO A 113 40.83 -10.94 -4.44
N GLY A 114 39.52 -11.20 -4.29
CA GLY A 114 38.98 -12.11 -3.29
C GLY A 114 38.57 -11.44 -1.98
N GLU A 115 38.87 -10.15 -1.79
CA GLU A 115 38.43 -9.41 -0.61
C GLU A 115 37.01 -8.88 -0.76
N SER A 116 36.32 -8.81 0.37
CA SER A 116 35.01 -8.17 0.47
C SER A 116 34.95 -7.26 1.68
N ARG A 117 34.31 -6.10 1.55
CA ARG A 117 34.08 -5.17 2.65
C ARG A 117 32.62 -4.77 2.73
N SER A 118 32.09 -4.76 3.94
CA SER A 118 30.69 -4.49 4.21
C SER A 118 30.51 -3.21 5.02
N PHE A 119 29.51 -2.41 4.64
CA PHE A 119 29.12 -1.15 5.26
C PHE A 119 27.63 -1.20 5.61
N VAL A 120 27.23 -0.54 6.70
CA VAL A 120 25.82 -0.46 7.11
C VAL A 120 25.33 0.97 6.92
N TYR A 121 24.37 1.15 6.02
CA TYR A 121 23.63 2.38 5.84
C TYR A 121 22.40 2.36 6.76
N LYS A 122 22.19 3.45 7.51
CA LYS A 122 21.05 3.61 8.43
C LYS A 122 20.42 4.98 8.23
N GLU A 123 19.13 5.03 7.93
CA GLU A 123 18.38 6.27 7.72
C GLU A 123 16.95 6.15 8.23
N THR A 124 16.43 7.19 8.90
CA THR A 124 15.06 7.19 9.43
C THR A 124 14.14 7.90 8.45
N LEU A 125 13.07 7.24 8.04
CA LEU A 125 12.04 7.84 7.19
C LEU A 125 11.24 8.86 8.00
N PRO A 126 10.94 10.05 7.46
CA PRO A 126 10.04 11.00 8.11
C PRO A 126 8.64 10.39 8.32
N CYS A 127 7.97 10.79 9.40
CA CYS A 127 6.62 10.29 9.73
C CYS A 127 5.55 10.84 8.78
N ASP A 128 5.80 12.02 8.20
CA ASP A 128 4.98 12.72 7.21
C ASP A 128 5.28 12.28 5.76
N ALA A 129 6.17 11.31 5.57
CA ALA A 129 6.53 10.81 4.25
C ALA A 129 5.31 10.18 3.56
N PRO A 130 5.07 10.43 2.25
CA PRO A 130 3.95 9.82 1.53
C PRO A 130 4.09 8.29 1.42
N PRO A 131 3.01 7.51 1.27
CA PRO A 131 3.13 6.07 1.08
C PRO A 131 3.66 5.73 -0.31
N THR A 132 4.15 4.51 -0.47
CA THR A 132 4.37 3.90 -1.79
C THR A 132 3.01 3.52 -2.38
N TYR A 133 2.71 4.12 -3.54
CA TYR A 133 1.41 3.97 -4.18
C TYR A 133 1.54 4.04 -5.70
N ARG A 134 0.70 3.27 -6.40
CA ARG A 134 0.60 3.29 -7.86
C ARG A 134 -0.88 3.34 -8.22
N GLY A 135 -1.39 4.55 -8.42
CA GLY A 135 -2.75 4.82 -8.86
C GLY A 135 -2.81 5.22 -10.33
N GLN A 136 -3.97 5.72 -10.73
CA GLN A 136 -4.23 6.26 -12.06
C GLN A 136 -3.85 7.74 -12.18
N LEU A 137 -3.99 8.50 -11.09
CA LEU A 137 -3.69 9.93 -11.06
C LEU A 137 -2.20 10.20 -10.78
N LEU A 138 -1.58 9.39 -9.91
CA LEU A 138 -0.16 9.50 -9.61
C LEU A 138 0.46 8.19 -9.12
N LYS A 139 1.78 8.21 -9.01
CA LYS A 139 2.58 7.11 -8.46
C LYS A 139 3.69 7.68 -7.60
N TYR A 140 3.76 7.21 -6.36
CA TYR A 140 4.86 7.41 -5.41
C TYR A 140 5.75 6.17 -5.38
N ALA A 141 7.02 6.33 -5.71
CA ALA A 141 7.99 5.24 -5.76
C ALA A 141 9.22 5.58 -4.90
N TYR A 142 9.49 4.72 -3.92
CA TYR A 142 10.66 4.84 -3.05
C TYR A 142 11.79 3.95 -3.53
N LYS A 143 13.00 4.51 -3.52
CA LYS A 143 14.23 3.78 -3.85
C LYS A 143 15.34 4.19 -2.90
N ILE A 144 16.14 3.20 -2.51
CA ILE A 144 17.45 3.41 -1.92
C ILE A 144 18.46 3.39 -3.06
N THR A 145 19.16 4.49 -3.25
CA THR A 145 20.16 4.61 -4.32
C THR A 145 21.54 4.63 -3.72
N ILE A 146 22.37 3.68 -4.14
CA ILE A 146 23.77 3.56 -3.76
C ILE A 146 24.60 3.89 -4.99
N GLY A 147 25.32 4.99 -4.92
CA GLY A 147 26.25 5.41 -5.96
C GLY A 147 27.66 4.99 -5.58
N THR A 148 28.38 4.42 -6.54
CA THR A 148 29.79 4.10 -6.40
C THR A 148 30.55 4.55 -7.63
N GLN A 149 31.80 4.95 -7.44
CA GLN A 149 32.69 5.31 -8.53
C GLN A 149 34.01 4.53 -8.41
N ARG A 150 34.37 3.82 -9.48
CA ARG A 150 35.72 3.28 -9.66
C ARG A 150 36.68 4.39 -10.05
N LEU A 151 37.90 4.38 -9.53
CA LEU A 151 38.90 5.39 -9.87
C LEU A 151 39.10 5.43 -11.40
N GLY A 152 38.92 6.62 -11.99
CA GLY A 152 39.00 6.82 -13.45
C GLY A 152 37.79 6.34 -14.27
N GLY A 153 36.74 5.80 -13.63
CA GLY A 153 35.51 5.35 -14.28
C GLY A 153 34.30 6.27 -14.03
N PRO A 154 33.19 6.07 -14.77
CA PRO A 154 31.93 6.78 -14.52
C PRO A 154 31.25 6.29 -13.24
N THR A 155 30.43 7.14 -12.63
CA THR A 155 29.58 6.74 -11.51
C THR A 155 28.51 5.73 -11.94
N LYS A 156 28.35 4.65 -11.18
CA LYS A 156 27.26 3.69 -11.34
C LYS A 156 26.33 3.73 -10.13
N LEU A 157 25.04 3.53 -10.38
CA LEU A 157 23.98 3.63 -9.37
C LEU A 157 23.26 2.29 -9.22
N LEU A 158 23.27 1.72 -8.02
CA LEU A 158 22.43 0.60 -7.64
C LEU A 158 21.15 1.12 -6.99
N ARG A 159 19.99 0.66 -7.46
CA ARG A 159 18.68 1.10 -6.97
C ARG A 159 17.92 -0.06 -6.36
N VAL A 160 17.58 0.06 -5.09
CA VAL A 160 16.81 -0.92 -4.34
C VAL A 160 15.41 -0.35 -4.09
N PRO A 161 14.35 -0.85 -4.73
CA PRO A 161 12.99 -0.40 -4.47
C PRO A 161 12.55 -0.83 -3.08
N ILE A 162 11.89 0.06 -2.35
CA ILE A 162 11.25 -0.25 -1.06
C ILE A 162 9.80 0.19 -1.08
N ARG A 163 8.99 -0.41 -0.21
CA ARG A 163 7.59 -0.03 -0.01
C ARG A 163 7.42 0.63 1.34
N VAL A 164 7.02 1.90 1.33
CA VAL A 164 6.68 2.67 2.52
C VAL A 164 5.17 2.64 2.72
N ILE A 165 4.72 2.38 3.94
CA ILE A 165 3.33 2.38 4.35
C ILE A 165 3.15 3.48 5.39
N VAL A 166 2.06 4.24 5.31
CA VAL A 166 1.77 5.34 6.22
C VAL A 166 0.66 4.99 7.19
N LEU A 167 0.69 5.66 8.33
CA LEU A 167 -0.30 5.55 9.40
C LEU A 167 -1.12 6.84 9.45
N GLN A 168 -2.20 6.89 8.69
CA GLN A 168 -3.09 8.05 8.62
C GLN A 168 -4.05 8.06 9.83
N GLY A 169 -4.23 9.22 10.48
CA GLY A 169 -5.33 9.45 11.44
C GLY A 169 -5.13 8.93 12.88
N LEU A 170 -3.91 8.51 13.26
CA LEU A 170 -3.61 8.06 14.64
C LEU A 170 -2.72 9.02 15.43
N SER A 171 -2.21 10.09 14.81
CA SER A 171 -1.42 11.10 15.52
C SER A 171 -2.20 11.76 16.66
N GLU A 172 -3.53 11.83 16.56
CA GLU A 172 -4.42 12.30 17.64
C GLU A 172 -4.65 11.22 18.70
N ALA A 173 -4.77 9.95 18.31
CA ALA A 173 -4.99 8.83 19.24
C ALA A 173 -3.76 8.53 20.12
N CYS A 174 -2.54 8.72 19.60
CA CYS A 174 -1.30 8.58 20.37
C CYS A 174 -1.22 9.59 21.54
N ILE A 175 -1.75 10.80 21.35
CA ILE A 175 -1.79 11.84 22.38
C ILE A 175 -2.75 11.44 23.51
N TYR A 176 -3.89 10.81 23.19
CA TYR A 176 -4.84 10.31 24.19
C TYR A 176 -4.42 9.00 24.86
N SER A 177 -3.49 8.23 24.27
CA SER A 177 -2.91 7.05 24.94
C SER A 177 -1.82 7.40 25.96
N GLU A 178 -1.28 8.62 25.94
CA GLU A 178 -0.43 9.12 27.03
C GLU A 178 -1.24 9.54 28.27
N SER A 179 -2.55 9.78 28.13
CA SER A 179 -3.44 9.99 29.28
C SER A 179 -3.90 8.66 29.89
N GLY A 180 -3.03 8.05 30.70
CA GLY A 180 -3.37 7.30 31.91
C GLY A 180 -4.15 5.98 31.79
N ASP A 181 -3.47 4.88 32.07
CA ASP A 181 -3.92 3.74 32.90
C ASP A 181 -5.35 3.19 32.70
N LEU A 182 -5.52 2.20 31.81
CA LEU A 182 -6.64 1.25 31.86
C LEU A 182 -6.25 -0.21 31.56
N ALA A 183 -4.97 -0.56 31.60
CA ALA A 183 -4.55 -1.96 31.67
C ALA A 183 -4.22 -2.30 33.13
N PRO A 184 -4.63 -3.46 33.67
CA PRO A 184 -4.20 -3.86 35.00
C PRO A 184 -2.68 -4.00 34.99
N SER A 185 -1.99 -3.04 35.62
CA SER A 185 -0.53 -3.00 35.71
C SER A 185 -0.09 -4.19 36.54
N ASN A 186 0.32 -5.26 35.87
CA ASN A 186 0.81 -6.47 36.50
C ASN A 186 2.16 -6.17 37.18
N PRO A 187 2.25 -6.21 38.53
CA PRO A 187 3.45 -5.85 39.26
C PRO A 187 4.60 -6.87 39.12
N PHE A 188 4.36 -8.01 38.45
CA PHE A 188 5.36 -9.04 38.17
C PHE A 188 5.91 -8.99 36.74
N LEU A 189 5.33 -8.16 35.86
CA LEU A 189 5.89 -7.89 34.55
C LEU A 189 6.78 -6.65 34.67
N HIS A 190 8.10 -6.84 34.59
CA HIS A 190 9.02 -5.73 34.36
C HIS A 190 8.49 -4.89 33.20
N THR A 191 8.27 -3.60 33.42
CA THR A 191 7.82 -2.67 32.38
C THR A 191 8.75 -2.82 31.18
N PRO A 192 8.28 -3.40 30.06
CA PRO A 192 9.18 -3.64 28.94
C PRO A 192 9.51 -2.27 28.36
N HIS A 193 10.74 -1.85 28.61
CA HIS A 193 11.60 -1.14 27.67
C HIS A 193 10.84 -0.28 26.65
N ARG A 194 10.61 1.01 26.95
CA ARG A 194 10.14 2.07 26.03
C ARG A 194 9.62 1.51 24.69
N ASP A 195 8.34 1.18 24.63
CA ASP A 195 7.71 0.72 23.39
C ASP A 195 8.15 1.62 22.24
N THR A 196 8.82 1.05 21.24
CA THR A 196 9.19 1.81 20.05
C THR A 196 7.92 2.43 19.46
N PRO A 197 7.91 3.67 18.97
CA PRO A 197 6.71 4.34 18.44
C PRO A 197 5.90 3.48 17.44
N ARG A 198 6.61 2.62 16.70
CA ARG A 198 6.05 1.57 15.84
C ARG A 198 5.14 0.57 16.57
N HIS A 199 5.57 0.04 17.73
CA HIS A 199 4.83 -0.94 18.50
C HIS A 199 3.51 -0.35 19.00
N THR A 200 3.56 0.85 19.59
CA THR A 200 2.38 1.61 20.01
C THR A 200 1.42 1.84 18.85
N ALA A 201 1.93 2.27 17.69
CA ALA A 201 1.09 2.48 16.52
C ALA A 201 0.40 1.20 16.04
N LEU A 202 1.12 0.07 15.95
CA LEU A 202 0.54 -1.22 15.55
C LEU A 202 -0.52 -1.71 16.57
N GLN A 203 -0.30 -1.48 17.86
CA GLN A 203 -1.27 -1.82 18.91
C GLN A 203 -2.55 -0.97 18.77
N ILE A 204 -2.44 0.33 18.50
CA ILE A 204 -3.60 1.20 18.27
C ILE A 204 -4.40 0.72 17.06
N ILE A 205 -3.75 0.40 15.94
CA ILE A 205 -4.41 -0.16 14.75
C ILE A 205 -5.16 -1.44 15.10
N GLN A 206 -4.51 -2.35 15.84
CA GLN A 206 -5.13 -3.59 16.28
C GLN A 206 -6.39 -3.30 17.10
N ASN A 207 -6.32 -2.38 18.06
CA ASN A 207 -7.46 -1.98 18.88
C ASN A 207 -8.61 -1.36 18.07
N VAL A 208 -8.30 -0.51 17.08
CA VAL A 208 -9.33 0.12 16.23
C VAL A 208 -9.99 -0.94 15.34
N SER A 209 -9.20 -1.85 14.76
CA SER A 209 -9.71 -2.90 13.86
C SER A 209 -10.51 -4.01 14.55
N THR A 210 -10.32 -4.22 15.86
CA THR A 210 -11.04 -5.25 16.63
C THR A 210 -12.34 -4.76 17.26
N ARG A 211 -12.53 -3.43 17.36
CA ARG A 211 -13.78 -2.83 17.82
C ARG A 211 -14.91 -3.20 16.87
N LYS A 212 -15.82 -4.07 17.33
CA LYS A 212 -17.05 -4.40 16.63
C LYS A 212 -18.10 -3.36 16.97
N ASN A 213 -18.53 -2.61 15.97
CA ASN A 213 -19.68 -1.73 16.07
C ASN A 213 -20.63 -2.09 14.92
N VAL A 214 -21.69 -2.82 15.27
CA VAL A 214 -22.64 -3.34 14.28
C VAL A 214 -23.45 -2.18 13.72
N SER A 215 -23.21 -1.87 12.46
CA SER A 215 -23.97 -0.87 11.71
C SER A 215 -25.02 -1.56 10.86
N GLN A 216 -26.27 -1.12 10.98
CA GLN A 216 -27.40 -1.67 10.25
C GLN A 216 -27.96 -0.60 9.32
N TYR A 217 -28.11 -0.94 8.05
CA TYR A 217 -28.58 -0.05 7.00
C TYR A 217 -29.82 -0.65 6.36
N ASN A 218 -30.93 0.08 6.34
CA ASN A 218 -32.10 -0.28 5.56
C ASN A 218 -31.96 0.35 4.19
N ILE A 219 -31.66 -0.47 3.18
CA ILE A 219 -31.51 -0.04 1.80
C ILE A 219 -32.89 -0.09 1.14
N THR A 220 -33.34 1.05 0.63
CA THR A 220 -34.68 1.24 0.05
C THR A 220 -34.58 1.70 -1.40
N ASN A 221 -35.55 1.29 -2.21
CA ASN A 221 -35.80 1.80 -3.55
C ASN A 221 -37.09 2.66 -3.51
N THR A 222 -37.40 3.34 -4.60
CA THR A 222 -38.65 4.10 -4.81
C THR A 222 -39.92 3.30 -4.52
N ARG A 223 -39.89 1.97 -4.71
CA ARG A 223 -41.01 1.05 -4.44
C ARG A 223 -41.08 0.53 -3.01
N GLY A 224 -40.06 0.75 -2.19
CA GLY A 224 -40.01 0.24 -0.83
C GLY A 224 -38.67 -0.34 -0.41
N LYS A 225 -38.66 -1.01 0.74
CA LYS A 225 -37.45 -1.62 1.32
C LYS A 225 -36.96 -2.80 0.48
N VAL A 226 -35.68 -2.79 0.11
CA VAL A 226 -35.04 -3.87 -0.66
C VAL A 226 -34.35 -4.86 0.25
N VAL A 227 -33.53 -4.38 1.19
CA VAL A 227 -32.74 -5.25 2.07
C VAL A 227 -32.30 -4.52 3.33
N ARG A 228 -32.13 -5.26 4.42
CA ARG A 228 -31.40 -4.80 5.60
C ARG A 228 -29.96 -5.33 5.54
N PHE A 229 -29.00 -4.44 5.39
CA PHE A 229 -27.58 -4.74 5.36
C PHE A 229 -26.96 -4.52 6.75
N CYS A 230 -26.23 -5.51 7.25
CA CYS A 230 -25.61 -5.47 8.58
C CYS A 230 -24.11 -5.73 8.45
N ILE A 231 -23.27 -4.79 8.90
CA ILE A 231 -21.82 -4.91 8.91
C ILE A 231 -21.28 -4.73 10.33
N TYR A 232 -20.31 -5.56 10.73
CA TYR A 232 -19.84 -5.59 12.11
C TYR A 232 -18.81 -4.50 12.45
N LYS A 233 -18.19 -3.88 11.45
CA LYS A 233 -17.24 -2.77 11.56
C LYS A 233 -17.05 -2.09 10.21
N THR A 234 -16.59 -0.86 10.21
CA THR A 234 -16.29 -0.08 8.98
C THR A 234 -14.80 0.20 8.81
N SER A 235 -13.97 -0.24 9.77
CA SER A 235 -12.50 -0.13 9.72
C SER A 235 -11.88 -1.52 9.66
N PHE A 236 -11.12 -1.78 8.60
CA PHE A 236 -10.51 -3.08 8.31
C PHE A 236 -9.01 -2.95 8.13
N ARG A 237 -8.25 -4.01 8.42
CA ARG A 237 -6.82 -4.06 8.10
C ARG A 237 -6.59 -4.71 6.74
N LEU A 238 -5.46 -4.39 6.12
CA LEU A 238 -4.98 -5.13 4.95
C LEU A 238 -4.92 -6.64 5.25
N GLY A 239 -5.49 -7.45 4.36
CA GLY A 239 -5.55 -8.90 4.51
C GLY A 239 -6.71 -9.42 5.35
N GLU A 240 -7.57 -8.56 5.89
CA GLU A 240 -8.82 -9.00 6.51
C GLU A 240 -9.91 -9.25 5.46
N ASP A 241 -10.86 -10.12 5.81
CA ASP A 241 -12.08 -10.30 5.04
C ASP A 241 -13.19 -9.40 5.60
N ILE A 242 -13.88 -8.71 4.71
CA ILE A 242 -15.09 -7.95 5.04
C ILE A 242 -16.23 -8.95 5.13
N VAL A 243 -16.76 -9.13 6.34
CA VAL A 243 -17.90 -9.99 6.61
C VAL A 243 -19.12 -9.14 6.95
N ALA A 244 -20.21 -9.39 6.25
CA ALA A 244 -21.49 -8.71 6.47
C ALA A 244 -22.66 -9.66 6.17
N THR A 245 -23.86 -9.28 6.57
CA THR A 245 -25.08 -10.06 6.30
C THR A 245 -26.14 -9.21 5.62
N PHE A 246 -26.95 -9.87 4.79
CA PHE A 246 -28.13 -9.30 4.16
C PHE A 246 -29.35 -10.04 4.66
N ASP A 247 -30.36 -9.28 5.05
CA ASP A 247 -31.65 -9.79 5.49
C ASP A 247 -32.75 -9.21 4.59
N PHE A 248 -33.37 -10.10 3.83
CA PHE A 248 -34.47 -9.85 2.90
C PHE A 248 -35.83 -10.24 3.49
N SER A 249 -35.91 -10.73 4.73
CA SER A 249 -37.16 -11.17 5.37
C SER A 249 -38.21 -10.06 5.49
N SER A 250 -37.75 -8.80 5.57
CA SER A 250 -38.58 -7.60 5.63
C SER A 250 -38.50 -6.77 4.35
N ALA A 251 -38.17 -7.40 3.22
CA ALA A 251 -38.12 -6.74 1.92
C ALA A 251 -39.54 -6.57 1.35
N GLU A 252 -39.86 -5.36 0.92
CA GLU A 252 -41.07 -5.01 0.17
C GLU A 252 -40.83 -5.19 -1.35
N VAL A 253 -39.57 -5.06 -1.79
CA VAL A 253 -39.16 -5.21 -3.18
C VAL A 253 -38.29 -6.45 -3.33
N THR A 254 -38.65 -7.35 -4.25
CA THR A 254 -37.88 -8.57 -4.51
C THR A 254 -36.52 -8.26 -5.14
N CYS A 255 -35.45 -8.56 -4.41
CA CYS A 255 -34.08 -8.53 -4.94
C CYS A 255 -33.75 -9.85 -5.63
N VAL A 256 -33.35 -9.79 -6.90
CA VAL A 256 -33.04 -10.94 -7.74
C VAL A 256 -31.58 -11.34 -7.58
N GLN A 257 -30.69 -10.35 -7.61
CA GLN A 257 -29.27 -10.54 -7.41
C GLN A 257 -28.65 -9.26 -6.88
N TYR A 258 -27.52 -9.41 -6.22
CA TYR A 258 -26.71 -8.28 -5.77
C TYR A 258 -25.25 -8.52 -6.11
N SER A 259 -24.50 -7.44 -6.23
CA SER A 259 -23.05 -7.51 -6.28
C SER A 259 -22.43 -6.42 -5.42
N VAL A 260 -21.34 -6.76 -4.73
CA VAL A 260 -20.60 -5.84 -3.87
C VAL A 260 -19.16 -5.81 -4.34
N THR A 261 -18.67 -4.62 -4.66
CA THR A 261 -17.31 -4.41 -5.15
C THR A 261 -16.54 -3.54 -4.17
N LEU A 262 -15.37 -4.01 -3.73
CA LEU A 262 -14.41 -3.19 -3.01
C LEU A 262 -13.73 -2.28 -4.02
N GLN A 263 -13.88 -0.97 -3.85
CA GLN A 263 -13.32 0.03 -4.75
C GLN A 263 -12.44 1.01 -3.97
N SER A 264 -11.33 1.40 -4.57
CA SER A 264 -10.56 2.55 -4.10
C SER A 264 -10.99 3.80 -4.84
N GLU A 265 -11.09 4.91 -4.13
CA GLU A 265 -11.42 6.23 -4.64
C GLU A 265 -10.21 7.15 -4.50
N GLU A 266 -9.62 7.54 -5.64
CA GLU A 266 -8.57 8.54 -5.70
C GLU A 266 -9.18 9.94 -5.89
N ILE A 267 -9.07 10.78 -4.87
CA ILE A 267 -9.62 12.14 -4.83
C ILE A 267 -8.48 13.13 -4.97
N ILE A 268 -8.55 14.03 -5.95
CA ILE A 268 -7.55 15.09 -6.14
C ILE A 268 -7.77 16.18 -5.08
N ALA A 269 -6.68 16.63 -4.46
CA ALA A 269 -6.69 17.76 -3.54
C ALA A 269 -7.19 19.03 -4.24
N GLU A 270 -7.95 19.87 -3.55
CA GLU A 270 -8.64 21.02 -4.14
C GLU A 270 -7.70 21.99 -4.86
N SER A 271 -6.51 22.24 -4.30
CA SER A 271 -5.45 23.08 -4.86
C SER A 271 -4.83 22.53 -6.16
N CYS A 272 -4.98 21.23 -6.41
CA CYS A 272 -4.36 20.53 -7.52
C CYS A 272 -5.39 20.15 -8.61
N ARG A 273 -6.64 20.59 -8.48
CA ARG A 273 -7.69 20.37 -9.47
C ARG A 273 -7.58 21.37 -10.61
N HIS A 274 -7.77 20.90 -11.84
CA HIS A 274 -8.00 21.79 -12.99
C HIS A 274 -9.41 22.38 -12.99
N ARG A 275 -10.40 21.63 -12.46
CA ARG A 275 -11.79 22.08 -12.38
C ARG A 275 -12.40 21.63 -11.05
N PRO A 276 -13.25 22.46 -10.41
CA PRO A 276 -13.85 22.13 -9.13
C PRO A 276 -14.70 20.86 -9.16
N SER A 277 -15.34 20.57 -10.31
CA SER A 277 -16.21 19.39 -10.52
C SER A 277 -15.49 18.15 -11.08
N GLN A 278 -14.17 18.05 -10.96
CA GLN A 278 -13.45 16.83 -11.34
C GLN A 278 -13.88 15.64 -10.48
N LYS A 279 -14.41 14.61 -11.14
CA LYS A 279 -14.82 13.37 -10.46
C LYS A 279 -13.60 12.60 -9.94
N PRO A 280 -13.71 11.97 -8.76
CA PRO A 280 -12.72 11.02 -8.28
C PRO A 280 -12.49 9.86 -9.25
N MET A 281 -11.33 9.23 -9.17
CA MET A 281 -11.05 8.01 -9.92
C MET A 281 -11.37 6.78 -9.09
N LEU A 282 -12.23 5.92 -9.60
CA LEU A 282 -12.61 4.67 -8.95
C LEU A 282 -11.87 3.49 -9.59
N VAL A 283 -11.29 2.63 -8.76
CA VAL A 283 -10.62 1.39 -9.20
C VAL A 283 -11.20 0.20 -8.43
N PRO A 284 -11.81 -0.79 -9.10
CA PRO A 284 -12.34 -1.98 -8.44
C PRO A 284 -11.23 -3.00 -8.14
N TYR A 285 -11.35 -3.72 -7.02
CA TYR A 285 -10.41 -4.74 -6.57
C TYR A 285 -11.06 -6.13 -6.45
N SER A 286 -11.86 -6.33 -5.40
CA SER A 286 -12.55 -7.60 -5.12
C SER A 286 -14.03 -7.41 -5.41
N LYS A 287 -14.69 -8.39 -6.03
CA LYS A 287 -16.14 -8.40 -6.27
C LYS A 287 -16.77 -9.70 -5.77
N ALA A 288 -17.83 -9.58 -4.99
CA ALA A 288 -18.72 -10.68 -4.65
C ALA A 288 -20.05 -10.49 -5.39
N HIS A 289 -20.60 -11.58 -5.90
CA HIS A 289 -21.88 -11.59 -6.62
C HIS A 289 -22.67 -12.82 -6.21
N GLU A 290 -23.97 -12.62 -5.98
CA GLU A 290 -24.86 -13.69 -5.60
C GLU A 290 -26.26 -13.44 -6.18
N VAL A 291 -26.91 -14.52 -6.63
CA VAL A 291 -28.31 -14.52 -7.02
C VAL A 291 -29.12 -14.84 -5.76
N CYS A 292 -29.94 -13.89 -5.31
CA CYS A 292 -30.62 -13.93 -4.02
C CYS A 292 -32.14 -14.07 -4.12
N LEU A 293 -32.66 -14.43 -5.30
CA LEU A 293 -34.09 -14.62 -5.50
C LEU A 293 -34.64 -15.66 -4.51
N ASN A 294 -35.68 -15.29 -3.76
CA ASN A 294 -36.33 -16.09 -2.72
C ASN A 294 -35.47 -16.44 -1.48
N LEU A 295 -34.28 -15.85 -1.33
CA LEU A 295 -33.49 -16.01 -0.11
C LEU A 295 -33.97 -15.03 0.96
N SER A 296 -34.15 -15.52 2.19
CA SER A 296 -34.47 -14.65 3.34
C SER A 296 -33.23 -14.00 3.94
N HIS A 297 -32.09 -14.71 3.92
CA HIS A 297 -30.82 -14.25 4.48
C HIS A 297 -29.67 -14.72 3.62
N THR A 298 -28.66 -13.86 3.44
CA THR A 298 -27.38 -14.20 2.81
C THR A 298 -26.23 -13.49 3.52
N HIS A 299 -24.99 -13.82 3.15
CA HIS A 299 -23.80 -13.23 3.75
C HIS A 299 -22.82 -12.78 2.68
N LEU A 300 -22.07 -11.73 3.01
CA LEU A 300 -20.98 -11.22 2.20
C LEU A 300 -19.66 -11.66 2.82
N LEU A 301 -18.77 -12.18 2.00
CA LEU A 301 -17.36 -12.35 2.32
C LEU A 301 -16.54 -11.73 1.18
N LEU A 302 -15.84 -10.64 1.49
CA LEU A 302 -15.08 -9.89 0.49
C LEU A 302 -13.63 -9.67 0.96
N PRO A 303 -12.63 -10.32 0.33
CA PRO A 303 -11.26 -10.26 0.81
C PRO A 303 -10.58 -8.92 0.46
N ILE A 304 -9.87 -8.33 1.42
CA ILE A 304 -9.01 -7.15 1.21
C ILE A 304 -7.60 -7.62 0.85
N PRO A 305 -7.08 -7.35 -0.35
CA PRO A 305 -5.76 -7.85 -0.73
C PRO A 305 -4.62 -7.21 0.09
N LEU A 306 -3.63 -8.00 0.53
CA LEU A 306 -2.52 -7.49 1.35
C LEU A 306 -1.60 -6.49 0.60
N HIS A 307 -1.58 -6.54 -0.73
CA HIS A 307 -0.68 -5.74 -1.55
C HIS A 307 -1.21 -4.33 -1.86
N VAL A 308 -2.47 -4.02 -1.54
CA VAL A 308 -3.04 -2.69 -1.79
C VAL A 308 -2.45 -1.65 -0.83
N THR A 309 -2.65 -0.38 -1.13
CA THR A 309 -2.22 0.71 -0.25
C THR A 309 -3.40 1.11 0.64
N PRO A 310 -3.22 1.21 1.97
CA PRO A 310 -4.27 1.66 2.89
C PRO A 310 -4.74 3.09 2.58
N THR A 311 -5.77 3.51 3.30
CA THR A 311 -6.28 4.89 3.27
C THR A 311 -5.14 5.88 3.57
N PHE A 312 -4.97 6.89 2.73
CA PHE A 312 -3.99 7.95 2.95
C PHE A 312 -4.43 9.29 2.36
N THR A 313 -3.82 10.37 2.82
CA THR A 313 -3.98 11.72 2.28
C THR A 313 -2.62 12.38 2.13
N THR A 314 -2.38 12.97 0.96
CA THR A 314 -1.23 13.81 0.64
C THR A 314 -1.71 15.15 0.09
N ASP A 315 -0.80 16.11 -0.07
CA ASP A 315 -1.10 17.44 -0.64
C ASP A 315 -1.65 17.39 -2.07
N LEU A 316 -1.42 16.29 -2.80
CA LEU A 316 -1.86 16.13 -4.19
C LEU A 316 -3.13 15.30 -4.31
N VAL A 317 -3.21 14.17 -3.60
CA VAL A 317 -4.31 13.22 -3.68
C VAL A 317 -4.59 12.55 -2.35
N SER A 318 -5.84 12.12 -2.17
CA SER A 318 -6.31 11.25 -1.10
C SER A 318 -6.80 9.94 -1.68
N LEU A 319 -6.47 8.82 -1.03
CA LEU A 319 -7.00 7.51 -1.34
C LEU A 319 -8.00 7.11 -0.26
N GLN A 320 -9.25 6.94 -0.65
CA GLN A 320 -10.34 6.44 0.19
C GLN A 320 -10.82 5.08 -0.33
N TRP A 321 -11.62 4.39 0.49
CA TRP A 321 -12.14 3.06 0.15
C TRP A 321 -13.65 3.03 0.35
N GLN A 322 -14.34 2.34 -0.55
CA GLN A 322 -15.79 2.17 -0.47
C GLN A 322 -16.22 0.77 -0.90
N LEU A 323 -17.35 0.33 -0.37
CA LEU A 323 -18.11 -0.81 -0.84
C LEU A 323 -19.19 -0.31 -1.78
N HIS A 324 -19.08 -0.67 -3.05
CA HIS A 324 -20.04 -0.34 -4.09
C HIS A 324 -21.01 -1.48 -4.29
N PHE A 325 -22.29 -1.24 -3.98
CA PHE A 325 -23.36 -2.21 -4.09
C PHE A 325 -24.16 -1.94 -5.36
N GLU A 326 -24.39 -2.98 -6.15
CA GLU A 326 -25.30 -2.98 -7.28
C GLU A 326 -26.39 -4.02 -6.99
N PHE A 327 -27.63 -3.58 -6.83
CA PHE A 327 -28.78 -4.46 -6.65
C PHE A 327 -29.60 -4.52 -7.92
N VAL A 328 -30.05 -5.72 -8.29
CA VAL A 328 -31.03 -5.92 -9.34
C VAL A 328 -32.33 -6.36 -8.70
N THR A 329 -33.34 -5.51 -8.83
CA THR A 329 -34.67 -5.71 -8.23
C THR A 329 -35.70 -6.01 -9.31
N SER A 330 -36.70 -6.80 -8.96
CA SER A 330 -37.84 -7.06 -9.84
C SER A 330 -38.85 -5.90 -9.78
N THR A 331 -39.45 -5.55 -10.92
CA THR A 331 -40.59 -4.62 -10.96
C THR A 331 -41.93 -5.37 -10.88
N THR A 332 -41.96 -6.65 -11.25
CA THR A 332 -43.13 -7.53 -11.17
C THR A 332 -43.05 -8.43 -9.94
N GLU A 333 -44.18 -8.77 -9.32
CA GLU A 333 -44.21 -9.77 -8.25
C GLU A 333 -43.76 -11.14 -8.78
N VAL A 334 -42.65 -11.66 -8.24
CA VAL A 334 -42.20 -13.01 -8.53
C VAL A 334 -42.91 -13.96 -7.59
N LYS A 335 -43.86 -14.73 -8.11
CA LYS A 335 -44.51 -15.80 -7.33
C LYS A 335 -43.44 -16.83 -6.94
N GLY A 336 -43.21 -16.98 -5.64
CA GLY A 336 -42.34 -18.01 -5.09
C GLY A 336 -42.89 -19.43 -5.33
N PRO A 337 -42.21 -20.47 -4.81
CA PRO A 337 -42.72 -21.83 -4.86
C PRO A 337 -44.06 -21.93 -4.10
N SER A 338 -45.17 -21.90 -4.83
CA SER A 338 -46.49 -22.19 -4.29
C SER A 338 -46.71 -23.70 -4.31
N LEU A 339 -46.93 -24.31 -3.16
CA LEU A 339 -47.51 -25.65 -3.08
C LEU A 339 -48.96 -25.59 -3.58
N PRO A 340 -49.33 -26.25 -4.69
CA PRO A 340 -50.73 -26.41 -5.02
C PRO A 340 -51.39 -27.33 -3.97
N PRO A 341 -52.68 -27.15 -3.68
CA PRO A 341 -53.39 -27.89 -2.63
C PRO A 341 -53.59 -29.39 -2.90
N ASN A 342 -53.09 -29.97 -4.00
CA ASN A 342 -53.25 -31.38 -4.34
C ASN A 342 -51.91 -32.10 -4.48
N GLU A 343 -51.77 -33.18 -3.72
CA GLU A 343 -50.59 -34.01 -3.51
C GLU A 343 -50.11 -34.78 -4.77
N LYS A 344 -48.79 -35.07 -4.79
CA LYS A 344 -48.06 -36.17 -5.48
C LYS A 344 -47.18 -35.89 -6.71
N GLU A 345 -46.83 -34.65 -7.03
CA GLU A 345 -45.69 -34.38 -7.91
C GLU A 345 -44.65 -33.55 -7.16
N GLU A 346 -43.38 -34.00 -7.15
CA GLU A 346 -42.24 -33.16 -6.76
C GLU A 346 -42.17 -31.98 -7.72
N ILE A 347 -42.74 -30.85 -7.32
CA ILE A 347 -42.70 -29.63 -8.13
C ILE A 347 -41.30 -29.04 -8.01
N GLU A 348 -40.48 -29.28 -9.03
CA GLU A 348 -39.23 -28.55 -9.25
C GLU A 348 -39.58 -27.10 -9.59
N TRP A 349 -39.50 -26.19 -8.62
CA TRP A 349 -39.69 -24.77 -8.88
C TRP A 349 -38.62 -24.29 -9.88
N ARG A 350 -39.07 -23.73 -11.00
CA ARG A 350 -38.19 -23.16 -12.03
C ARG A 350 -38.29 -21.65 -11.98
N ALA A 351 -37.13 -21.00 -11.99
CA ALA A 351 -37.05 -19.56 -12.09
C ALA A 351 -37.72 -19.06 -13.39
N PRO A 352 -38.37 -17.88 -13.38
CA PRO A 352 -38.96 -17.30 -14.59
C PRO A 352 -37.93 -17.15 -15.72
N SER A 353 -38.35 -17.39 -16.97
CA SER A 353 -37.47 -17.26 -18.15
C SER A 353 -37.17 -15.81 -18.54
N SER A 354 -38.06 -14.87 -18.18
CA SER A 354 -37.82 -13.44 -18.28
C SER A 354 -38.41 -12.72 -17.07
N LEU A 355 -37.73 -11.66 -16.64
CA LEU A 355 -38.17 -10.84 -15.52
C LEU A 355 -37.91 -9.37 -15.84
N ASP A 356 -38.87 -8.52 -15.53
CA ASP A 356 -38.69 -7.07 -15.63
C ASP A 356 -37.87 -6.59 -14.42
N ILE A 357 -36.72 -5.99 -14.70
CA ILE A 357 -35.72 -5.65 -13.69
C ILE A 357 -35.38 -4.16 -13.68
N GLU A 358 -35.00 -3.68 -12.50
CA GLU A 358 -34.42 -2.36 -12.27
C GLU A 358 -33.14 -2.50 -11.46
N THR A 359 -32.12 -1.70 -11.80
CA THR A 359 -30.84 -1.66 -11.09
C THR A 359 -30.77 -0.44 -10.18
N MET A 360 -30.30 -0.64 -8.94
CA MET A 360 -29.97 0.46 -8.04
C MET A 360 -28.56 0.33 -7.48
N VAL A 361 -27.97 1.47 -7.14
CA VAL A 361 -26.62 1.55 -6.60
C VAL A 361 -26.66 2.12 -5.19
N TRP A 362 -25.83 1.60 -4.31
CA TRP A 362 -25.59 2.16 -2.99
C TRP A 362 -24.11 2.05 -2.64
N ASP A 363 -23.54 3.11 -2.06
CA ASP A 363 -22.12 3.17 -1.71
C ASP A 363 -21.96 3.33 -0.20
N LEU A 364 -21.07 2.52 0.39
CA LEU A 364 -20.71 2.61 1.81
C LEU A 364 -19.22 2.89 1.97
N PRO A 365 -18.82 4.06 2.48
CA PRO A 365 -17.42 4.34 2.75
C PRO A 365 -16.89 3.44 3.88
N ILE A 366 -15.66 2.95 3.71
CA ILE A 366 -14.94 2.17 4.70
C ILE A 366 -13.49 2.68 4.84
N THR A 367 -12.85 2.38 5.97
CA THR A 367 -11.46 2.73 6.21
C THR A 367 -10.60 1.48 6.17
N ILE A 368 -9.61 1.45 5.27
CA ILE A 368 -8.58 0.42 5.28
C ILE A 368 -7.34 0.94 6.00
N LEU A 369 -6.93 0.20 7.02
CA LEU A 369 -5.78 0.45 7.87
C LEU A 369 -4.60 -0.44 7.44
N PRO A 370 -3.36 0.03 7.61
CA PRO A 370 -2.19 -0.80 7.40
C PRO A 370 -2.14 -2.00 8.35
N THR A 371 -1.31 -2.98 7.99
CA THR A 371 -0.93 -4.10 8.86
C THR A 371 0.58 -4.12 9.08
N THR A 372 1.09 -5.10 9.82
CA THR A 372 2.51 -5.29 10.07
C THR A 372 3.29 -5.40 8.75
N PRO A 373 4.38 -4.63 8.57
CA PRO A 373 5.17 -4.64 7.33
C PRO A 373 5.63 -6.03 6.89
N SER A 374 5.94 -6.93 7.83
CA SER A 374 6.34 -8.31 7.55
C SER A 374 5.27 -9.10 6.81
N GLN A 375 3.98 -8.88 7.11
CA GLN A 375 2.87 -9.55 6.42
C GLN A 375 2.71 -8.98 4.99
N VAL A 376 2.82 -7.66 4.83
CA VAL A 376 2.76 -7.04 3.50
C VAL A 376 3.95 -7.48 2.65
N ALA A 377 5.14 -7.64 3.24
CA ALA A 377 6.33 -8.10 2.53
C ALA A 377 6.14 -9.49 1.91
N GLN A 378 5.41 -10.40 2.57
CA GLN A 378 5.08 -11.72 2.04
C GLN A 378 4.21 -11.64 0.78
N ALA A 379 3.33 -10.65 0.67
CA ALA A 379 2.42 -10.49 -0.45
C ALA A 379 3.06 -9.85 -1.70
N VAL A 380 4.15 -9.09 -1.54
CA VAL A 380 4.73 -8.29 -2.64
C VAL A 380 5.92 -8.99 -3.32
N CYS A 381 6.43 -10.10 -2.77
CA CYS A 381 7.49 -10.94 -3.36
C CYS A 381 8.68 -10.16 -3.97
N MET A 382 9.15 -9.10 -3.29
CA MET A 382 10.29 -8.32 -3.79
C MET A 382 11.63 -8.98 -3.41
N PRO A 383 12.63 -9.01 -4.31
CA PRO A 383 13.93 -9.58 -4.02
C PRO A 383 14.67 -8.72 -2.98
N ALA A 384 14.93 -9.26 -1.80
CA ALA A 384 15.59 -8.53 -0.71
C ALA A 384 17.05 -8.16 -1.01
N GLN A 385 17.63 -8.69 -2.08
CA GLN A 385 19.01 -8.51 -2.47
C GLN A 385 19.09 -8.02 -3.91
N HIS A 386 19.94 -7.01 -4.11
CA HIS A 386 20.24 -6.45 -5.42
C HIS A 386 21.73 -6.37 -5.61
N THR A 387 22.18 -6.66 -6.83
CA THR A 387 23.59 -6.65 -7.20
C THR A 387 23.80 -5.70 -8.37
N LEU A 388 24.92 -4.98 -8.33
CA LEU A 388 25.43 -4.15 -9.41
C LEU A 388 26.88 -4.55 -9.70
N LEU A 389 27.19 -4.74 -10.98
CA LEU A 389 28.56 -5.00 -11.45
C LEU A 389 29.20 -3.70 -11.97
N LEU A 390 30.35 -3.36 -11.41
CA LEU A 390 31.14 -2.19 -11.75
C LEU A 390 32.13 -2.46 -12.87
#